data_AF-A0A087ND72-F1
#
_entry.id   AF-A0A087ND72-F1
#
_cell.length_a   1.000
_cell.length_b   1.000
_cell.length_c   1.000
_cell.angle_alpha   90.00
_cell.angle_beta   90.00
_cell.angle_gamma   90.00
#
_symmetry.space_group_name_H-M   'P 1'
#
loop_
_entity.id
_entity.type
_entity.pdbx_description
1 polymer ?
#
loop_
_entity_poly.entity_id
_entity_poly.type
_entity_poly.pdbx_seq_one_letter_code
_entity_poly.pdbx_strand_id
1 'polypeptide(L)'
;MYQHPTPHSPAPAAPASTDRARWTPDKQRLFLATLLATGNVTHAARTAGMSRASAHRLRQRLAGTPFDRTWDRALALHAQSLADPFAPPPAPRAARR
;
A
#
# COMPACT_ATOMS: atom_id res chain seq x y z
N MET A 1 -16.51 -41.01 40.73
CA MET A 1 -15.51 -40.42 41.64
C MET A 1 -14.16 -40.98 41.20
N TYR A 2 -13.46 -40.45 40.20
CA TYR A 2 -12.73 -39.18 40.21
C TYR A 2 -12.84 -38.46 38.87
N GLN A 3 -13.19 -37.19 38.96
CA GLN A 3 -13.19 -36.21 37.89
C GLN A 3 -11.76 -35.65 37.76
N HIS A 4 -11.06 -35.98 36.68
CA HIS A 4 -9.88 -35.24 36.28
C HIS A 4 -10.36 -34.14 35.31
N PRO A 5 -10.36 -32.85 35.69
CA PRO A 5 -10.55 -31.79 34.72
C PRO A 5 -9.31 -31.75 33.83
N THR A 6 -9.45 -32.07 32.55
CA THR A 6 -8.42 -31.77 31.56
C THR A 6 -8.20 -30.26 31.53
N PRO A 7 -6.94 -29.77 31.50
CA PRO A 7 -6.68 -28.39 31.21
C PRO A 7 -7.12 -28.13 29.77
N HIS A 8 -8.24 -27.44 29.60
CA HIS A 8 -8.68 -26.90 28.34
C HIS A 8 -7.56 -26.03 27.78
N SER A 9 -6.87 -26.53 26.74
CA SER A 9 -5.93 -25.74 25.96
C SER A 9 -6.64 -24.47 25.50
N PRO A 10 -6.09 -23.27 25.73
CA PRO A 10 -6.70 -22.08 25.19
C PRO A 10 -6.62 -22.18 23.66
N ALA A 11 -7.78 -22.27 23.03
CA ALA A 11 -7.91 -22.08 21.60
C ALA A 11 -7.13 -20.83 21.18
N PRO A 12 -6.40 -20.85 20.05
CA PRO A 12 -5.74 -19.64 19.57
C PRO A 12 -6.83 -18.63 19.23
N ALA A 13 -7.03 -17.66 20.11
CA ALA A 13 -7.81 -16.48 19.81
C ALA A 13 -7.14 -15.82 18.60
N ALA A 14 -7.75 -15.96 17.42
CA ALA A 14 -7.33 -15.25 16.23
C ALA A 14 -7.35 -13.74 16.52
N PRO A 15 -6.25 -12.98 16.39
CA PRO A 15 -6.34 -11.54 16.35
C PRO A 15 -6.78 -11.13 14.94
N ALA A 16 -8.08 -11.24 14.67
CA ALA A 16 -8.67 -10.54 13.54
C ALA A 16 -8.58 -9.02 13.81
N SER A 17 -7.84 -8.31 12.94
CA SER A 17 -8.02 -6.88 12.59
C SER A 17 -6.92 -5.85 12.93
N THR A 18 -5.74 -6.22 13.44
CA THR A 18 -4.62 -5.23 13.55
C THR A 18 -3.75 -5.17 12.28
N ASP A 19 -3.85 -6.17 11.38
CA ASP A 19 -3.02 -6.26 10.18
C ASP A 19 -3.47 -5.31 9.04
N ARG A 20 -4.72 -4.85 9.03
CA ARG A 20 -5.22 -3.94 7.98
C ARG A 20 -4.41 -2.64 7.90
N ALA A 21 -3.94 -2.13 9.03
CA ALA A 21 -3.17 -0.89 9.11
C ALA A 21 -1.64 -1.08 8.92
N ARG A 22 -1.14 -2.31 8.76
CA ARG A 22 0.29 -2.57 8.56
C ARG A 22 0.67 -2.41 7.10
N TRP A 23 1.73 -1.64 6.84
CA TRP A 23 2.39 -1.61 5.54
C TRP A 23 3.15 -2.91 5.31
N THR A 24 2.54 -3.83 4.57
CA THR A 24 3.19 -5.05 4.10
C THR A 24 3.95 -4.77 2.80
N PRO A 25 4.97 -5.58 2.45
CA PRO A 25 5.67 -5.44 1.17
C PRO A 25 4.74 -5.52 -0.04
N ASP A 26 3.68 -6.32 0.05
CA ASP A 26 2.66 -6.43 -1.00
C ASP A 26 1.90 -5.10 -1.21
N LYS A 27 1.43 -4.48 -0.13
CA LYS A 27 0.79 -3.16 -0.18
C LYS A 27 1.73 -2.07 -0.70
N GLN A 28 3.02 -2.14 -0.36
CA GLN A 28 4.04 -1.23 -0.89
C GLN A 28 4.20 -1.37 -2.41
N ARG A 29 4.24 -2.62 -2.92
CA ARG A 29 4.31 -2.89 -4.36
C ARG A 29 3.06 -2.41 -5.09
N LEU A 30 1.87 -2.73 -4.55
CA LEU A 30 0.59 -2.28 -5.11
C LEU A 30 0.50 -0.74 -5.13
N PHE A 31 0.95 -0.09 -4.06
CA PHE A 31 1.05 1.36 -3.99
C PHE A 31 1.95 1.92 -5.11
N LEU A 32 3.17 1.40 -5.25
CA LEU A 32 4.14 1.90 -6.26
C LEU A 32 3.66 1.64 -7.69
N ALA A 33 3.08 0.47 -7.97
CA ALA A 33 2.51 0.15 -9.28
C ALA A 33 1.36 1.09 -9.65
N THR A 34 0.47 1.37 -8.69
CA THR A 34 -0.64 2.32 -8.90
C THR A 34 -0.14 3.76 -9.04
N LEU A 35 0.92 4.12 -8.30
CA LEU A 35 1.54 5.45 -8.39
C LEU A 35 2.19 5.67 -9.76
N LEU A 36 2.90 4.68 -10.30
CA LEU A 36 3.44 4.70 -11.67
C LEU A 36 2.34 4.90 -12.71
N ALA A 37 1.24 4.15 -12.59
CA ALA A 37 0.15 4.20 -13.55
C ALA A 37 -0.62 5.53 -13.53
N THR A 38 -0.82 6.10 -12.34
CA THR A 38 -1.78 7.22 -12.15
C THR A 38 -1.17 8.55 -11.74
N GLY A 39 0.07 8.56 -11.25
CA GLY A 39 0.71 9.74 -10.65
C GLY A 39 0.03 10.26 -9.37
N ASN A 40 -0.98 9.56 -8.84
CA ASN A 40 -1.80 10.06 -7.74
C ASN A 40 -1.58 9.26 -6.45
N VAL A 41 -0.83 9.85 -5.52
CA VAL A 41 -0.54 9.30 -4.20
C VAL A 41 -1.80 8.94 -3.40
N THR A 42 -2.85 9.75 -3.50
CA THR A 42 -4.09 9.51 -2.75
C THR A 42 -4.82 8.30 -3.29
N HIS A 43 -4.88 8.16 -4.62
CA HIS A 43 -5.48 7.01 -5.27
C HIS A 43 -4.67 5.74 -5.00
N ALA A 44 -3.35 5.79 -5.21
CA ALA A 44 -2.44 4.68 -4.93
C ALA A 44 -2.53 4.20 -3.47
N ALA A 45 -2.61 5.12 -2.51
CA ALA A 45 -2.78 4.77 -1.10
C ALA A 45 -4.12 4.03 -0.88
N ARG A 46 -5.23 4.54 -1.42
CA ARG A 46 -6.55 3.90 -1.29
C ARG A 46 -6.57 2.51 -1.93
N THR A 47 -5.95 2.35 -3.09
CA THR A 47 -5.83 1.03 -3.76
C THR A 47 -5.05 0.04 -2.90
N ALA A 48 -4.00 0.49 -2.20
CA ALA A 48 -3.27 -0.31 -1.22
C ALA A 48 -3.99 -0.49 0.13
N GLY A 49 -5.23 0.00 0.28
CA GLY A 49 -6.01 -0.06 1.52
C GLY A 49 -5.49 0.89 2.62
N MET A 50 -4.76 1.94 2.25
CA MET A 50 -4.08 2.87 3.15
C MET A 50 -4.53 4.31 2.97
N SER A 51 -4.40 5.10 4.03
CA SER A 51 -4.62 6.54 3.97
C SER A 51 -3.39 7.26 3.42
N ARG A 52 -3.60 8.38 2.70
CA ARG A 52 -2.52 9.26 2.21
C ARG A 52 -1.53 9.64 3.33
N ALA A 53 -2.02 9.98 4.52
CA ALA A 53 -1.17 10.32 5.66
C ALA A 53 -0.29 9.15 6.11
N SER A 54 -0.79 7.91 6.05
CA SER A 54 0.00 6.71 6.36
C SER A 54 1.09 6.46 5.31
N ALA A 55 0.81 6.75 4.04
CA ALA A 55 1.78 6.64 2.96
C ALA A 55 2.94 7.64 3.12
N HIS A 56 2.64 8.91 3.48
CA HIS A 56 3.68 9.90 3.79
C HIS A 56 4.51 9.52 5.03
N ARG A 57 3.87 9.04 6.09
CA ARG A 57 4.58 8.52 7.28
C ARG A 57 5.49 7.34 6.92
N LEU A 58 5.02 6.42 6.07
CA LEU A 58 5.85 5.32 5.59
C LEU A 58 7.06 5.84 4.81
N ARG A 59 6.85 6.80 3.90
CA ARG A 59 7.93 7.42 3.14
C ARG A 59 8.97 8.06 4.05
N GLN A 60 8.56 8.83 5.05
CA GLN A 60 9.47 9.44 6.03
C GLN A 60 10.28 8.38 6.81
N ARG A 61 9.65 7.27 7.20
CA ARG A 61 10.33 6.16 7.89
C ARG A 61 11.31 5.40 7.00
N LEU A 62 11.05 5.37 5.70
CA LEU A 62 11.84 4.67 4.69
C LEU A 62 12.68 5.65 3.84
N ALA A 63 12.86 6.89 4.30
CA ALA A 63 13.64 7.89 3.59
C ALA A 63 15.07 7.38 3.36
N GLY A 64 15.59 7.53 2.14
CA GLY A 64 16.91 7.01 1.76
C GLY A 64 16.98 5.51 1.45
N THR A 65 15.88 4.77 1.63
CA THR A 65 15.81 3.36 1.20
C THR A 65 15.47 3.26 -0.29
N PRO A 66 15.62 2.07 -0.91
CA PRO A 66 15.15 1.84 -2.28
C PRO A 66 13.68 2.20 -2.51
N PHE A 67 12.82 2.04 -1.50
CA PHE A 67 11.39 2.38 -1.61
C PHE A 67 11.16 3.86 -1.91
N ASP A 68 11.86 4.75 -1.22
CA ASP A 68 11.78 6.20 -1.42
C ASP A 68 12.28 6.60 -2.82
N ARG A 69 13.40 6.01 -3.25
CA ARG A 69 13.90 6.18 -4.63
C ARG A 69 12.93 5.67 -5.68
N THR A 70 12.28 4.52 -5.44
CA THR A 70 11.25 3.99 -6.36
C THR A 70 10.01 4.88 -6.38
N TRP A 71 9.64 5.49 -5.25
CA TRP A 71 8.55 6.46 -5.20
C TRP A 71 8.82 7.67 -6.09
N ASP A 72 9.99 8.29 -5.97
CA ASP A 72 10.36 9.44 -6.81
C ASP A 72 10.48 9.04 -8.27
N ARG A 73 11.08 7.88 -8.55
CA ARG A 73 11.14 7.34 -9.91
C ARG A 73 9.75 7.08 -10.49
N ALA A 74 8.80 6.62 -9.68
CA ALA A 74 7.43 6.40 -10.12
C ALA A 74 6.76 7.69 -10.60
N LEU A 75 6.93 8.77 -9.82
CA LEU A 75 6.42 10.09 -10.20
C LEU A 75 7.13 10.64 -11.44
N ALA A 76 8.46 10.51 -11.51
CA ALA A 76 9.24 10.96 -12.66
C ALA A 76 8.87 10.21 -13.95
N LEU A 77 8.71 8.89 -13.88
CA LEU A 77 8.29 8.07 -15.02
C LEU A 77 6.86 8.42 -15.47
N HIS A 78 5.95 8.65 -14.54
CA HIS A 78 4.60 9.10 -14.87
C HIS A 78 4.62 10.48 -15.56
N ALA A 79 5.39 11.42 -15.04
CA ALA A 79 5.57 12.74 -15.66
C ALA A 79 6.21 12.63 -17.05
N GLN A 80 7.21 11.75 -17.22
CA GLN A 80 7.83 11.48 -18.52
C GLN A 80 6.83 10.89 -19.50
N SER A 81 5.95 9.99 -19.05
CA SER A 81 4.88 9.41 -19.88
C SER A 81 3.84 10.45 -20.29
N LEU A 82 3.60 11.48 -19.50
CA LEU A 82 2.72 12.60 -19.90
C LEU A 82 3.38 13.52 -20.93
N ALA A 83 4.71 13.60 -20.92
CA ALA A 83 5.49 14.38 -21.88
C ALA A 83 5.80 13.60 -23.17
N ASP A 84 5.69 12.27 -23.14
CA ASP A 84 5.91 11.41 -24.30
C ASP A 84 4.68 11.46 -25.24
N PRO A 85 4.84 11.91 -26.50
CA PRO A 85 3.73 12.09 -27.43
C PRO A 85 3.15 10.76 -27.97
N PHE A 86 3.81 9.63 -27.71
CA PHE A 86 3.39 8.30 -28.16
C PHE A 86 2.92 7.40 -27.02
N ALA A 87 3.06 7.85 -25.78
CA ALA A 87 2.54 7.13 -24.64
C ALA A 87 1.01 7.11 -24.72
N PRO A 88 0.37 5.95 -24.53
CA PRO A 88 -1.08 5.92 -24.42
C PRO A 88 -1.48 6.86 -23.28
N PRO A 89 -2.47 7.75 -23.49
CA PRO A 89 -2.88 8.69 -22.46
C PRO A 89 -3.20 7.88 -21.20
N PRO A 90 -2.66 8.28 -20.03
CA PRO A 90 -2.92 7.52 -18.81
C PRO A 90 -4.43 7.41 -18.63
N ALA A 91 -4.90 6.19 -18.38
CA ALA A 91 -6.32 5.88 -18.33
C ALA A 91 -7.07 6.95 -17.51
N PRO A 92 -8.19 7.50 -18.04
CA PRO A 92 -8.87 8.63 -17.43
C PRO A 92 -9.17 8.30 -15.97
N ARG A 93 -8.71 9.19 -15.07
CA ARG A 93 -8.93 9.10 -13.62
C ARG A 93 -10.39 8.79 -13.38
N ALA A 94 -10.71 7.55 -12.99
CA ALA A 94 -12.04 7.16 -12.59
C ALA A 94 -12.43 7.98 -11.36
N ALA A 95 -13.03 9.14 -11.61
CA ALA A 95 -13.78 9.93 -10.65
C ALA A 95 -14.96 9.07 -10.23
N ARG A 96 -14.75 8.25 -9.19
CA ARG A 96 -15.83 7.59 -8.49
C ARG A 96 -16.33 8.56 -7.42
N ARG A 97 -17.58 8.95 -7.62
CA ARG A 97 -18.51 9.72 -6.78
C ARG A 97 -18.33 9.53 -5.28
#